data_AF-A0A8J8NJJ3-F1
#
_entry.id   AF-A0A8J8NJJ3-F1
#
_cell.length_a   1.000
_cell.length_b   1.000
_cell.length_c   1.000
_cell.angle_alpha   90.00
_cell.angle_beta   90.00
_cell.angle_gamma   90.00
#
_symmetry.space_group_name_H-M   'P 1'
#
loop_
_entity.id
_entity.type
_entity.pdbx_description
1 polymer ?
#
loop_
_entity_poly.entity_id
_entity_poly.type
_entity_poly.pdbx_seq_one_letter_code
_entity_poly.pdbx_strand_id
1 'polypeptide(L)'
;MHLWGVHVMVHWWPCLCVLVNVLFTRCQFDKGDWRIVAVYGAVYLCVNYVGVQVRGEPLYPFLPWNTWKSHGIAVGLYLGGIAEFMGTAWLVNAVKRWQVKGKSE
;
A
#
# COMPACT_ATOMS: atom_id res chain seq x y z
N MET A 1 12.68 7.09 -23.14
CA MET A 1 11.49 6.22 -23.26
C MET A 1 10.76 6.26 -21.92
N HIS A 2 9.52 6.76 -21.88
CA HIS A 2 8.88 7.28 -20.66
C HIS A 2 8.60 6.19 -19.59
N LEU A 3 9.49 6.10 -18.59
CA LEU A 3 9.33 5.30 -17.37
C LEU A 3 8.10 5.66 -16.53
N TRP A 4 7.46 6.81 -16.82
CA TRP A 4 6.24 7.27 -16.18
C TRP A 4 5.07 6.28 -16.34
N GLY A 5 4.89 5.68 -17.51
CA GLY A 5 3.81 4.72 -17.73
C GLY A 5 3.96 3.46 -16.86
N VAL A 6 5.18 2.95 -16.73
CA VAL A 6 5.52 1.80 -15.88
C VAL A 6 5.31 2.13 -14.40
N HIS A 7 5.73 3.34 -13.99
CA HIS A 7 5.50 3.81 -12.62
C HIS A 7 4.02 3.95 -12.29
N VAL A 8 3.19 4.49 -13.18
CA VAL A 8 1.75 4.56 -12.92
C VAL A 8 1.15 3.15 -12.87
N MET A 9 1.51 2.27 -13.81
CA MET A 9 1.00 0.90 -13.84
C MET A 9 1.33 0.12 -12.56
N VAL A 10 2.55 0.22 -12.03
CA VAL A 10 2.93 -0.56 -10.83
C VAL A 10 2.15 -0.15 -9.58
N HIS A 11 1.60 1.06 -9.52
CA HIS A 11 0.80 1.51 -8.37
C HIS A 11 -0.70 1.25 -8.53
N TRP A 12 -1.25 1.38 -9.75
CA TRP A 12 -2.69 1.22 -9.98
C TRP A 12 -3.11 -0.21 -10.35
N TRP A 13 -2.25 -0.95 -11.04
CA TRP A 13 -2.56 -2.31 -11.50
C TRP A 13 -2.84 -3.28 -10.34
N PRO A 14 -2.05 -3.31 -9.25
CA PRO A 14 -2.35 -4.18 -8.11
C PRO A 14 -3.72 -3.87 -7.49
N CYS A 15 -4.08 -2.58 -7.38
CA CYS A 15 -5.37 -2.16 -6.85
C CYS A 15 -6.53 -2.67 -7.72
N LEU A 16 -6.40 -2.57 -9.04
CA LEU A 16 -7.40 -3.09 -9.97
C LEU A 16 -7.51 -4.62 -9.89
N CYS A 17 -6.39 -5.34 -9.84
CA CYS A 17 -6.39 -6.80 -9.69
C CYS A 17 -7.06 -7.24 -8.39
N VAL A 18 -6.78 -6.55 -7.28
CA VAL A 18 -7.44 -6.80 -5.99
C VAL A 18 -8.94 -6.55 -6.09
N LEU A 19 -9.36 -5.43 -6.70
CA LEU A 19 -10.78 -5.11 -6.87
C LEU A 19 -11.51 -6.19 -7.68
N VAL A 20 -10.95 -6.60 -8.82
CA VAL A 20 -11.51 -7.69 -9.64
C VAL A 20 -11.56 -8.99 -8.83
N ASN A 21 -10.46 -9.38 -8.17
CA ASN A 21 -10.42 -10.59 -7.35
C ASN A 21 -11.50 -10.57 -6.25
N VAL A 22 -11.70 -9.41 -5.60
CA VAL A 22 -12.76 -9.23 -4.62
C VAL A 22 -14.13 -9.39 -5.28
N LEU A 23 -14.41 -8.80 -6.44
CA LEU A 23 -15.75 -8.89 -7.04
C LEU A 23 -16.13 -10.33 -7.43
N PHE A 24 -15.19 -11.11 -7.95
CA PHE A 24 -15.48 -12.43 -8.53
C PHE A 24 -15.25 -13.61 -7.58
N THR A 25 -14.47 -13.44 -6.50
CA THR A 25 -14.15 -14.55 -5.58
C THR A 25 -14.83 -14.39 -4.21
N ARG A 26 -14.69 -15.41 -3.35
CA ARG A 26 -15.08 -15.35 -1.93
C ARG A 26 -13.95 -14.84 -1.02
N CYS A 27 -12.86 -14.32 -1.62
CA CYS A 27 -11.73 -13.80 -0.86
C CYS A 27 -12.18 -12.64 0.04
N GLN A 28 -11.72 -12.68 1.29
CA GLN A 28 -11.91 -11.66 2.30
C GLN A 28 -10.53 -11.27 2.82
N PHE A 29 -10.35 -9.99 3.16
CA PHE A 29 -9.13 -9.55 3.82
C PHE A 29 -9.21 -9.87 5.30
N ASP A 30 -8.20 -10.55 5.83
CA ASP A 30 -8.05 -10.66 7.28
C ASP A 30 -7.64 -9.30 7.84
N LYS A 31 -8.35 -8.86 8.87
CA LYS A 31 -7.98 -7.64 9.59
C LYS A 31 -6.62 -7.83 10.27
N GLY A 32 -6.21 -9.03 10.64
CA GLY A 32 -4.91 -9.30 11.26
C GLY A 32 -3.70 -8.96 10.37
N ASP A 33 -3.89 -8.96 9.05
CA ASP A 33 -2.81 -8.77 8.08
C ASP A 33 -2.20 -7.37 8.10
N TRP A 34 -2.85 -6.37 8.72
CA TRP A 34 -2.26 -5.03 8.88
C TRP A 34 -0.91 -5.10 9.60
N ARG A 35 -0.69 -6.09 10.47
CA ARG A 35 0.58 -6.29 11.17
C ARG A 35 1.69 -6.67 10.21
N ILE A 36 1.40 -7.54 9.24
CA ILE A 36 2.35 -7.94 8.20
C ILE A 36 2.66 -6.74 7.32
N VAL A 37 1.63 -5.97 6.94
CA VAL A 37 1.80 -4.72 6.16
C VAL A 37 2.66 -3.71 6.91
N ALA A 38 2.45 -3.54 8.22
CA ALA A 38 3.24 -2.66 9.06
C ALA A 38 4.71 -3.11 9.14
N VAL A 39 4.98 -4.39 9.40
CA VAL A 39 6.35 -4.91 9.42
C VAL A 39 7.02 -4.74 8.06
N TYR A 40 6.33 -5.09 6.98
CA TYR A 40 6.84 -4.95 5.62
C TYR A 40 7.14 -3.49 5.28
N GLY A 41 6.23 -2.56 5.60
CA GLY A 41 6.43 -1.13 5.37
C GLY A 41 7.62 -0.57 6.15
N ALA A 42 7.80 -0.99 7.40
CA ALA A 42 8.95 -0.58 8.21
C ALA A 42 10.27 -1.09 7.61
N VAL A 43 10.34 -2.37 7.23
CA VAL A 43 11.51 -2.96 6.56
C VAL A 43 11.80 -2.22 5.24
N TYR A 44 10.76 -1.95 4.44
CA TYR A 44 10.89 -1.22 3.18
C TYR A 44 11.47 0.18 3.39
N LEU A 45 11.01 0.94 4.40
CA LEU A 45 11.59 2.25 4.73
C LEU A 45 13.06 2.15 5.13
N CYS A 46 13.43 1.16 5.96
CA CYS A 46 14.82 0.94 6.35
C CYS A 46 15.72 0.66 5.14
N VAL A 47 15.27 -0.22 4.23
CA VAL A 47 16.01 -0.54 3.00
C VAL A 47 16.15 0.68 2.10
N ASN A 48 15.09 1.49 1.94
CA ASN A 48 15.15 2.71 1.14
C ASN A 48 16.11 3.73 1.75
N TYR A 49 16.09 3.90 3.07
CA TYR A 49 17.01 4.79 3.77
C TYR A 49 18.48 4.36 3.54
N VAL A 50 18.80 3.10 3.81
CA VAL A 50 20.15 2.53 3.60
C VAL A 50 20.55 2.66 2.13
N GLY A 51 19.65 2.37 1.20
CA GLY A 51 19.90 2.48 -0.24
C GLY A 51 20.29 3.90 -0.66
N VAL A 52 19.66 4.93 -0.11
CA VAL A 52 20.03 6.33 -0.36
C VAL A 52 21.39 6.68 0.23
N GLN A 53 21.69 6.22 1.46
CA GLN A 53 23.01 6.44 2.07
C GLN A 53 24.15 5.78 1.27
N VAL A 54 23.93 4.56 0.76
CA VAL A 54 24.92 3.82 -0.04
C VAL A 54 25.11 4.44 -1.42
N ARG A 55 24.04 4.90 -2.07
CA ARG A 55 24.13 5.50 -3.41
C ARG A 55 24.63 6.93 -3.42
N GLY A 56 24.47 7.66 -2.31
CA GLY A 56 24.80 9.10 -2.23
C GLY A 56 23.81 10.01 -2.97
N GLU A 57 22.73 9.47 -3.53
CA GLU A 57 21.70 10.21 -4.25
C GLU A 57 20.28 9.73 -3.89
N PRO A 58 19.28 10.62 -3.90
CA PRO A 58 17.90 10.27 -3.56
C PRO A 58 17.28 9.27 -4.53
N LEU A 59 16.60 8.25 -4.00
CA LEU A 59 15.75 7.34 -4.78
C LEU A 59 14.52 8.08 -5.34
N TYR A 60 13.96 8.97 -4.54
CA TYR A 60 12.82 9.81 -4.91
C TYR A 60 13.17 11.27 -4.64
N PRO A 61 12.94 12.20 -5.59
CA PRO A 61 13.30 13.61 -5.40
C PRO A 61 12.63 14.26 -4.17
N PHE A 62 11.45 13.78 -3.79
CA PHE A 62 10.68 14.27 -2.64
C PHE A 62 11.08 13.62 -1.30
N LEU A 63 11.96 12.61 -1.31
CA LEU A 63 12.49 11.92 -0.13
C LEU A 63 14.02 11.86 -0.21
N PRO A 64 14.73 12.98 0.03
CA PRO A 64 16.19 13.01 0.05
C PRO A 64 16.81 12.41 1.32
N TRP A 65 16.02 12.09 2.36
CA TRP A 65 16.47 11.48 3.62
C TRP A 65 17.50 12.26 4.44
N ASN A 66 17.84 13.50 4.04
CA ASN A 66 18.79 14.37 4.73
C ASN A 66 18.13 15.54 5.46
N THR A 67 16.80 15.63 5.47
CA THR A 67 16.05 16.71 6.16
C THR A 67 14.99 16.14 7.09
N TRP A 68 14.63 16.86 8.15
CA TRP A 68 13.51 16.44 9.01
C TRP A 68 12.18 16.33 8.24
N LYS A 69 11.99 17.18 7.23
CA LYS A 69 10.84 17.11 6.33
C LYS A 69 10.74 15.76 5.62
N SER A 70 11.84 15.23 5.09
CA SER A 70 11.81 13.92 4.41
C SER A 70 11.47 12.78 5.37
N HIS A 71 11.94 12.83 6.61
CA HIS A 71 11.57 11.83 7.63
C HIS A 71 10.07 11.89 7.97
N GLY A 72 9.53 13.11 8.13
CA GLY A 72 8.08 13.30 8.34
C GLY A 72 7.24 12.76 7.18
N ILE A 73 7.66 13.00 5.93
CA ILE A 73 7.00 12.45 4.74
C ILE A 73 7.04 10.92 4.74
N ALA A 74 8.19 10.30 5.06
CA ALA A 74 8.32 8.85 5.11
C ALA A 74 7.39 8.20 6.14
N VAL A 75 7.32 8.78 7.35
CA VAL A 75 6.40 8.34 8.41
C VAL A 75 4.94 8.53 7.96
N GLY A 76 4.62 9.65 7.33
CA GLY A 76 3.29 9.91 6.79
C GLY A 76 2.86 8.88 5.75
N LEU A 77 3.74 8.53 4.80
CA LEU A 77 3.49 7.50 3.80
C LEU A 77 3.33 6.12 4.44
N TYR A 78 4.12 5.78 5.45
CA TYR A 78 4.02 4.52 6.17
C TYR A 78 2.69 4.37 6.91
N LEU A 79 2.30 5.38 7.70
CA LEU A 79 1.02 5.38 8.40
C LEU A 79 -0.16 5.44 7.42
N GLY A 80 -0.01 6.20 6.33
CA GLY A 80 -0.96 6.27 5.24
C GLY A 80 -1.21 4.91 4.59
N GLY A 81 -0.16 4.14 4.30
CA GLY A 81 -0.27 2.80 3.73
C GLY A 81 -0.95 1.80 4.66
N ILE A 82 -0.70 1.88 5.98
CA ILE A 82 -1.42 1.04 6.96
C ILE A 82 -2.91 1.42 6.98
N ALA A 83 -3.23 2.71 7.04
CA ALA A 83 -4.60 3.19 7.03
C ALA A 83 -5.34 2.81 5.74
N GLU A 84 -4.68 2.92 4.59
CA GLU A 84 -5.18 2.51 3.28
C GLU A 84 -5.53 1.01 3.28
N PHE A 85 -4.61 0.16 3.77
CA PHE A 85 -4.86 -1.28 3.89
C PHE A 85 -6.08 -1.56 4.77
N MET A 86 -6.14 -0.97 5.97
CA MET A 86 -7.25 -1.17 6.90
C MET A 86 -8.59 -0.71 6.32
N GLY A 87 -8.61 0.45 5.66
CA GLY A 87 -9.78 1.00 4.98
C GLY A 87 -10.26 0.08 3.85
N THR A 88 -9.33 -0.43 3.05
CA THR A 88 -9.61 -1.37 1.96
C THR A 88 -10.16 -2.68 2.51
N ALA A 89 -9.50 -3.27 3.52
CA ALA A 89 -9.95 -4.49 4.17
C ALA A 89 -11.36 -4.33 4.77
N TRP A 90 -11.64 -3.18 5.38
CA TRP A 90 -12.97 -2.87 5.90
C TRP A 90 -14.02 -2.80 4.79
N LEU A 91 -13.74 -2.06 3.72
CA LEU A 91 -14.66 -1.86 2.60
C LEU A 91 -14.97 -3.19 1.90
N VAL A 92 -13.95 -3.98 1.58
CA VAL A 92 -14.10 -5.30 0.95
C VAL A 92 -14.96 -6.21 1.81
N ASN A 93 -14.70 -6.27 3.11
CA ASN A 93 -15.50 -7.08 4.03
C ASN A 93 -16.93 -6.57 4.18
N ALA A 94 -17.18 -5.25 4.05
CA ALA A 94 -18.52 -4.68 4.02
C ALA A 94 -19.29 -5.11 2.75
N VAL A 95 -18.68 -4.95 1.57
CA VAL A 95 -19.26 -5.37 0.28
C VAL A 95 -19.58 -6.85 0.29
N LYS A 96 -18.68 -7.70 0.79
CA LYS A 96 -18.90 -9.14 0.87
C LYS A 96 -20.06 -9.51 1.77
N ARG A 97 -20.21 -8.86 2.92
CA ARG A 97 -21.37 -9.07 3.81
C ARG A 97 -22.68 -8.68 3.15
N TRP A 98 -22.70 -7.60 2.39
CA TRP A 98 -23.87 -7.19 1.60
C TRP A 98 -24.23 -8.22 0.52
N GLN A 99 -23.24 -8.72 -0.23
CA GLN A 99 -23.45 -9.74 -1.26
C GLN A 99 -23.99 -11.07 -0.72
N VAL A 100 -23.65 -11.44 0.53
CA VAL A 100 -24.17 -12.65 1.17
C VAL A 100 -25.62 -12.45 1.60
N LYS A 101 -25.97 -11.30 2.19
CA LYS A 101 -27.34 -10.99 2.62
C LYS A 101 -28.33 -10.92 1.46
N GLY A 102 -27.94 -10.33 0.33
CA GLY A 102 -28.81 -10.23 -0.84
C GLY A 102 -29.08 -11.56 -1.57
N LYS A 103 -28.45 -12.67 -1.15
CA LYS A 103 -28.71 -14.02 -1.69
C LYS A 103 -29.60 -14.87 -0.79
N SER A 104 -29.95 -14.38 0.40
CA SER A 104 -30.83 -15.08 1.35
C SER A 104 -32.29 -14.59 1.30
N GLU A 105 -32.60 -13.66 0.40
CA GLU A 105 -33.94 -13.16 0.07
C GLU A 105 -34.34 -13.67 -1.32
#